data_AF-A0A3D5LG61-F1
#
_entry.id   AF-A0A3D5LG61-F1
#
_cell.length_a   1.000
_cell.length_b   1.000
_cell.length_c   1.000
_cell.angle_alpha   90.00
_cell.angle_beta   90.00
_cell.angle_gamma   90.00
#
_symmetry.space_group_name_H-M   'P 1'
#
loop_
_entity.id
_entity.type
_entity.pdbx_description
1 polymer ?
#
loop_
_entity_poly.entity_id
_entity_poly.type
_entity_poly.pdbx_seq_one_letter_code
_entity_poly.pdbx_strand_id
1 'polypeptide(L)' 'MGRFLNPDYSAFETALNSEIYIDKTGLLAYTNKVINTKQAFICNSRPRRFGKSVTADMLTAYYSKGCDSADIFADY' A
#
# COMPACT_ATOMS: atom_id res chain seq x y z
N MET A 1 8.73 -7.48 17.73
CA MET A 1 7.32 -7.04 17.80
C MET A 1 6.82 -6.37 16.50
N GLY A 2 7.68 -5.93 15.57
CA GLY A 2 7.28 -5.21 14.33
C GLY A 2 6.78 -6.07 13.15
N ARG A 3 6.54 -7.37 13.34
CA ARG A 3 6.11 -8.27 12.24
C ARG A 3 4.65 -8.04 11.82
N PHE A 4 3.82 -7.50 12.73
CA PHE A 4 2.38 -7.29 12.51
C PHE A 4 1.94 -5.84 12.68
N LEU A 5 2.64 -5.07 13.52
CA LEU A 5 2.36 -3.65 13.76
C LEU A 5 3.54 -2.83 13.25
N ASN A 6 3.27 -1.85 12.39
CA ASN A 6 4.26 -0.98 11.73
C ASN A 6 5.40 -1.76 11.06
N PRO A 7 5.10 -2.70 10.14
CA PRO A 7 6.14 -3.33 9.34
C PRO A 7 6.81 -2.32 8.40
N ASP A 8 8.01 -2.63 7.94
CA ASP A 8 8.71 -1.83 6.92
C ASP A 8 8.07 -1.99 5.52
N TYR A 9 8.61 -1.29 4.52
CA TYR A 9 8.12 -1.34 3.15
C TYR A 9 8.70 -2.50 2.31
N SER A 10 9.50 -3.41 2.87
CA SER A 10 10.22 -4.46 2.11
C SER A 10 9.30 -5.37 1.28
N ALA A 11 8.08 -5.64 1.79
CA ALA A 11 7.06 -6.41 1.07
C ALA A 11 6.62 -5.71 -0.23
N PHE A 12 6.54 -4.38 -0.22
CA PHE A 12 6.19 -3.58 -1.39
C PHE A 12 7.39 -3.31 -2.30
N GLU A 13 8.59 -3.17 -1.73
CA GLU A 13 9.85 -3.00 -2.49
C GLU A 13 10.05 -4.10 -3.54
N THR A 14 9.70 -5.34 -3.22
CA THR A 14 9.76 -6.46 -4.17
C THR A 14 8.87 -6.23 -5.40
N ALA A 15 7.70 -5.59 -5.22
CA ALA A 15 6.81 -5.24 -6.32
C ALA A 15 7.36 -4.08 -7.16
N LEU A 16 7.96 -3.07 -6.54
CA LEU A 16 8.61 -1.95 -7.23
C LEU A 16 9.81 -2.40 -8.07
N ASN A 17 10.59 -3.36 -7.55
CA ASN A 17 11.76 -3.92 -8.23
C ASN A 17 11.41 -4.95 -9.32
N SER A 18 10.13 -5.24 -9.55
CA SER A 18 9.71 -6.18 -10.59
C SER A 18 9.86 -5.57 -11.99
N GLU A 19 10.26 -6.36 -12.97
CA GLU A 19 10.42 -5.92 -14.38
C GLU A 19 9.16 -5.22 -14.92
N ILE A 20 7.98 -5.72 -14.53
CA ILE A 20 6.70 -5.14 -14.87
C ILE A 20 6.00 -4.73 -13.57
N TYR A 21 6.01 -3.42 -13.29
CA TYR A 21 5.22 -2.80 -12.26
C TYR A 21 4.16 -1.87 -12.88
N ILE A 22 2.92 -2.00 -12.42
CA ILE A 22 1.84 -1.08 -12.77
C ILE A 22 1.53 -0.28 -11.51
N ASP A 23 1.71 1.03 -11.60
CA ASP A 23 1.40 1.94 -10.52
C ASP A 23 -0.09 1.90 -10.15
N LYS A 24 -0.35 1.80 -8.84
CA LYS A 24 -1.69 1.76 -8.23
C LYS A 24 -1.85 2.80 -7.13
N THR A 25 -0.92 3.76 -7.01
CA THR A 25 -0.97 4.87 -6.04
C THR A 25 -2.25 5.69 -6.17
N GLY A 26 -2.93 5.69 -7.31
CA GLY A 26 -4.28 6.26 -7.45
C GLY A 26 -5.31 5.74 -6.43
N LEU A 27 -5.12 4.54 -5.87
CA LEU A 27 -5.94 4.04 -4.76
C LEU A 27 -5.72 4.83 -3.47
N LEU A 28 -4.51 5.34 -3.22
CA LEU A 28 -4.17 6.15 -2.05
C LEU A 28 -4.99 7.43 -2.03
N ALA A 29 -5.21 8.08 -3.18
CA ALA A 29 -6.03 9.29 -3.27
C ALA A 29 -7.46 9.02 -2.76
N TYR A 30 -8.08 7.91 -3.18
CA TYR A 30 -9.40 7.52 -2.69
C TYR A 30 -9.37 7.14 -1.20
N THR A 31 -8.40 6.33 -0.78
CA THR A 31 -8.26 5.91 0.62
C THR A 31 -8.09 7.11 1.55
N ASN A 32 -7.17 8.03 1.25
CA ASN A 32 -6.94 9.26 2.00
C ASN A 32 -8.21 10.12 2.09
N LYS A 33 -9.00 10.19 1.02
CA LYS A 33 -10.27 10.93 1.00
C LYS A 33 -11.30 10.39 1.99
N VAL A 34 -11.36 9.06 2.20
CA VAL A 34 -12.43 8.42 2.97
C VAL A 34 -12.01 7.95 4.36
N ILE A 35 -10.71 7.74 4.63
CA ILE A 35 -10.22 7.04 5.83
C ILE A 35 -10.65 7.67 7.16
N ASN A 36 -10.80 9.00 7.22
CA ASN A 36 -11.23 9.74 8.41
C ASN A 36 -12.71 10.18 8.34
N THR A 37 -13.54 9.43 7.62
CA THR A 37 -14.97 9.75 7.41
C THR A 37 -15.86 8.60 7.86
N LYS A 38 -17.17 8.86 8.01
CA LYS A 38 -18.16 7.80 8.25
C LYS A 38 -18.31 6.83 7.08
N GLN A 39 -17.74 7.17 5.93
CA GLN A 39 -17.77 6.42 4.69
C GLN A 39 -16.47 5.67 4.43
N ALA A 40 -15.66 5.40 5.46
CA ALA A 40 -14.42 4.61 5.40
C ALA A 40 -14.67 3.11 5.10
N PHE A 41 -15.53 2.81 4.13
CA PHE A 41 -15.87 1.48 3.68
C PHE A 41 -14.93 1.09 2.53
N ILE A 42 -13.83 0.43 2.86
CA ILE A 42 -12.82 0.00 1.89
C ILE A 42 -12.80 -1.52 1.81
N CYS A 43 -13.05 -2.07 0.62
CA CYS A 43 -12.95 -3.49 0.35
C CYS A 43 -11.98 -3.74 -0.82
N ASN A 44 -10.89 -4.46 -0.54
CA ASN A 44 -9.95 -4.93 -1.56
C ASN A 44 -10.27 -6.39 -1.94
N SER A 45 -11.40 -6.60 -2.62
CA SER A 45 -11.84 -7.93 -3.08
C SER A 45 -11.55 -8.13 -4.56
N ARG A 46 -10.86 -9.22 -4.91
CA ARG A 46 -10.59 -9.68 -6.29
C ARG A 46 -10.40 -11.21 -6.32
N PRO A 47 -10.39 -11.90 -7.48
CA PRO A 47 -10.05 -13.32 -7.58
C PRO A 47 -8.62 -13.64 -7.11
N ARG A 48 -8.30 -14.93 -6.93
CA ARG A 48 -6.96 -15.38 -6.54
C ARG A 48 -5.91 -14.92 -7.57
N ARG A 49 -4.75 -14.44 -7.09
CA ARG A 49 -3.62 -13.89 -7.88
C ARG A 49 -3.87 -12.56 -8.61
N PHE A 50 -4.99 -11.89 -8.38
CA PHE A 50 -5.24 -10.53 -8.89
C PHE A 50 -4.64 -9.43 -7.99
N GLY A 51 -3.41 -9.61 -7.49
CA GLY A 51 -2.67 -8.55 -6.80
C GLY A 51 -3.37 -7.91 -5.59
N LYS A 52 -4.16 -8.67 -4.80
CA LYS A 52 -4.73 -8.16 -3.54
C LYS A 52 -3.63 -7.84 -2.52
N SER A 53 -2.68 -8.77 -2.35
CA SER A 53 -1.53 -8.61 -1.46
C SER A 53 -0.70 -7.39 -1.83
N VAL A 54 -0.35 -7.22 -3.11
CA VAL A 54 0.39 -6.04 -3.60
C VAL A 54 -0.27 -4.72 -3.20
N THR A 55 -1.61 -4.63 -3.28
CA THR A 55 -2.33 -3.43 -2.82
C THR A 55 -2.26 -3.26 -1.30
N ALA A 56 -2.33 -4.34 -0.53
CA ALA A 56 -2.16 -4.26 0.92
C ALA A 56 -0.72 -3.84 1.28
N ASP A 57 0.30 -4.42 0.63
CA ASP A 57 1.71 -4.10 0.85
C ASP A 57 1.99 -2.62 0.52
N MET A 58 1.42 -2.10 -0.57
CA MET A 58 1.49 -0.67 -0.91
C MET A 58 0.86 0.23 0.16
N LEU A 59 -0.37 -0.09 0.61
CA LEU A 59 -1.05 0.68 1.66
C LEU A 59 -0.27 0.64 2.97
N THR A 60 0.30 -0.52 3.30
CA THR A 60 1.17 -0.69 4.47
C THR A 60 2.43 0.15 4.34
N ALA A 61 3.12 0.11 3.21
CA ALA A 61 4.30 0.93 2.96
C ALA A 61 4.02 2.44 3.07
N TYR A 62 2.85 2.89 2.60
CA TYR A 62 2.45 4.30 2.63
C TYR A 62 2.05 4.80 4.04
N TYR A 63 1.31 3.99 4.81
CA TYR A 63 0.79 4.42 6.12
C TYR A 63 1.65 3.97 7.32
N SER A 64 2.59 3.05 7.13
CA SER A 64 3.42 2.55 8.22
C SER A 64 4.26 3.67 8.82
N LYS A 65 4.34 3.68 10.16
CA LYS A 65 5.30 4.51 10.91
C LYS A 65 6.57 3.74 11.30
N GLY A 66 6.73 2.52 10.78
CA GLY A 66 7.84 1.62 11.12
C GLY A 66 9.12 1.88 10.33
N CYS A 67 9.03 2.64 9.25
CA CYS A 67 10.13 3.01 8.37
C CYS A 67 9.85 4.37 7.72
N ASP A 68 10.89 5.03 7.24
CA ASP A 68 10.73 6.13 6.28
C ASP A 68 10.57 5.54 4.89
N SER A 69 9.43 5.79 4.27
CA SER A 69 9.07 5.32 2.93
C SER A 69 8.74 6.49 1.99
N ALA A 70 9.03 7.74 2.37
CA ALA A 70 8.68 8.90 1.57
C ALA A 70 9.30 8.84 0.16
N ASP A 71 10.55 8.39 0.06
CA ASP A 71 11.30 8.34 -1.20
C ASP A 71 10.64 7.45 -2.26
N ILE A 72 10.06 6.31 -1.85
CA ILE A 72 9.41 5.38 -2.80
C ILE A 72 8.04 5.87 -3.29
N PHE A 73 7.53 6.97 -2.72
CA PHE A 73 6.32 7.65 -3.14
C PHE A 73 6.58 9.09 -3.61
N ALA A 74 7.85 9.51 -3.78
CA ALA A 74 8.20 10.90 -4.11
C ALA A 74 7.74 11.32 -5.51
N ASP A 75 7.64 10.37 -6.44
CA ASP A 75 7.17 10.59 -7.81
C ASP A 75 5.62 10.58 -7.95
N TYR A 76 4.91 10.38 -6.83
CA TYR A 76 3.44 10.34 -6.74
C TYR A 76 2.84 11.62 -6.13
#